data_AF-A0A0C2X1K8-F1
#
_entry.id   AF-A0A0C2X1K8-F1
#
_cell.length_a   1.000
_cell.length_b   1.000
_cell.length_c   1.000
_cell.angle_alpha   90.00
_cell.angle_beta   90.00
_cell.angle_gamma   90.00
#
_symmetry.space_group_name_H-M   'P 1'
#
loop_
_entity.id
_entity.type
_entity.pdbx_description
1 polymer ?
#
loop_
_entity_poly.entity_id
_entity_poly.type
_entity_poly.pdbx_seq_one_letter_code
_entity_poly.pdbx_strand_id
1 'polypeptide(L)'
;MNSIAPISYKIHVGSNSIIHNHAVRQEPAIDLTVNEALLATLATPPLFTPTSISRDASVFEYLGGDLTQSNPARVVVTEAYRAFGAEARIALLLSIGSGHPGVVSFPDNNNLASWGQFLEKLVADSEQKAQEIESQMGHLGIYHRFNIVRGLKKMKPSTKFTSGEVLAHTAAYLSDVSVSRVP
;
A
#
# COMPACT_ATOMS: atom_id res chain seq x y z
N MET A 1 2.65 -17.99 7.77
CA MET A 1 2.50 -16.52 7.91
C MET A 1 1.24 -16.13 7.15
N ASN A 2 0.26 -15.51 7.81
CA ASN A 2 -0.97 -15.06 7.17
C ASN A 2 -0.65 -13.79 6.38
N SER A 3 -1.02 -13.77 5.10
CA SER A 3 -0.77 -12.67 4.17
C SER A 3 -2.07 -12.27 3.51
N ILE A 4 -2.23 -10.97 3.28
CA ILE A 4 -3.38 -10.40 2.58
C ILE A 4 -2.93 -9.34 1.57
N ALA A 5 -3.72 -9.14 0.52
CA ALA A 5 -3.54 -8.03 -0.43
C ALA A 5 -4.91 -7.51 -0.91
N PRO A 6 -5.19 -6.20 -0.81
CA PRO A 6 -6.42 -5.63 -1.34
C PRO A 6 -6.36 -5.48 -2.87
N ILE A 7 -7.45 -5.85 -3.52
CA ILE A 7 -7.71 -5.62 -4.96
C ILE A 7 -9.14 -5.10 -5.13
N SER A 8 -9.50 -4.68 -6.35
CA SER A 8 -10.86 -4.29 -6.70
C SER A 8 -11.25 -4.84 -8.07
N TYR A 9 -12.54 -5.11 -8.29
CA TYR A 9 -13.04 -5.40 -9.63
C TYR A 9 -13.12 -4.11 -10.46
N LYS A 10 -12.67 -4.15 -11.72
CA LYS A 10 -12.72 -2.99 -12.62
C LYS A 10 -14.15 -2.48 -12.85
N ILE A 11 -15.12 -3.40 -12.96
CA ILE A 11 -16.54 -3.08 -13.18
C ILE A 11 -17.25 -2.50 -11.95
N HIS A 12 -16.60 -2.53 -10.77
CA HIS A 12 -17.11 -2.00 -9.51
C HIS A 12 -15.95 -1.47 -8.66
N VAL A 13 -15.36 -0.37 -9.12
CA VAL A 13 -14.32 0.35 -8.37
C VAL A 13 -14.91 0.82 -7.04
N GLY A 14 -14.54 0.16 -5.94
CA GLY A 14 -15.12 0.38 -4.61
C GLY A 14 -15.56 -0.90 -3.90
N SER A 15 -15.89 -1.95 -4.64
CA SER A 15 -16.05 -3.31 -4.10
C SER A 15 -14.67 -3.91 -3.88
N ASN A 16 -14.08 -3.61 -2.72
CA ASN A 16 -12.79 -4.15 -2.33
C ASN A 16 -12.91 -5.66 -2.12
N SER A 17 -11.97 -6.42 -2.69
CA SER A 17 -11.80 -7.84 -2.41
C SER A 17 -10.42 -8.08 -1.84
N ILE A 18 -10.31 -9.00 -0.88
CA ILE A 18 -9.05 -9.29 -0.20
C ILE A 18 -8.54 -10.64 -0.67
N ILE A 19 -7.39 -10.64 -1.33
CA ILE A 19 -6.61 -11.87 -1.54
C ILE A 19 -6.05 -12.27 -0.19
N HIS A 20 -6.17 -13.54 0.19
CA HIS A 20 -5.63 -14.07 1.44
C HIS A 20 -5.11 -15.50 1.23
N ASN A 21 -4.07 -15.88 1.97
CA ASN A 21 -3.45 -17.21 1.87
C ASN A 21 -3.86 -18.18 3.01
N HIS A 22 -4.89 -17.84 3.78
CA HIS A 22 -5.35 -18.59 4.95
C HIS A 22 -6.87 -18.70 4.94
N ALA A 23 -7.42 -19.72 5.57
CA ALA A 23 -8.87 -19.91 5.61
C ALA A 23 -9.54 -18.80 6.43
N VAL A 24 -10.40 -18.01 5.80
CA VAL A 24 -11.28 -17.05 6.47
C VAL A 24 -12.66 -17.70 6.61
N ARG A 25 -13.24 -17.65 7.82
CA ARG A 25 -14.47 -18.41 8.16
C ARG A 25 -15.72 -18.02 7.35
N GLN A 26 -15.70 -16.91 6.62
CA GLN A 26 -16.92 -16.27 6.11
C GLN A 26 -16.93 -16.01 4.60
N GLU A 27 -15.82 -16.20 3.88
CA GLU A 27 -15.72 -15.89 2.45
C GLU A 27 -14.93 -16.97 1.69
N PRO A 28 -15.40 -17.41 0.51
CA PRO A 28 -14.60 -18.23 -0.38
C PRO A 28 -13.32 -17.49 -0.77
N ALA A 29 -12.17 -18.15 -0.67
CA ALA A 29 -10.92 -17.58 -1.14
C ALA A 29 -10.97 -17.36 -2.66
N ILE A 30 -10.44 -16.23 -3.11
CA ILE A 30 -10.22 -16.00 -4.54
C ILE A 30 -9.10 -16.95 -4.99
N ASP A 31 -9.43 -17.89 -5.88
CA ASP A 31 -8.49 -18.87 -6.38
C ASP A 31 -7.53 -18.25 -7.41
N LEU A 32 -6.51 -17.54 -6.92
CA LEU A 32 -5.45 -16.94 -7.72
C LEU A 32 -4.12 -17.63 -7.48
N THR A 33 -3.36 -17.84 -8.56
CA THR A 33 -1.93 -18.13 -8.46
C THR A 33 -1.19 -16.91 -7.89
N VAL A 34 0.01 -17.14 -7.35
CA VAL A 34 0.86 -16.05 -6.83
C VAL A 34 1.15 -14.99 -7.90
N ASN A 35 1.36 -15.40 -9.16
CA ASN A 35 1.61 -14.49 -10.27
C ASN A 35 0.38 -13.64 -10.60
N GLU A 36 -0.80 -14.24 -10.63
CA GLU A 36 -2.06 -13.54 -10.86
C GLU A 36 -2.35 -12.54 -9.73
N ALA A 37 -2.14 -12.94 -8.47
CA ALA A 37 -2.27 -12.05 -7.33
C ALA A 37 -1.32 -10.84 -7.44
N LEU A 38 -0.05 -11.08 -7.79
CA LEU A 38 0.94 -10.02 -7.98
C LEU A 38 0.52 -9.04 -9.09
N LEU A 39 0.12 -9.56 -10.26
CA LEU A 39 -0.34 -8.73 -11.37
C LEU A 39 -1.62 -7.96 -11.04
N ALA A 40 -2.56 -8.57 -10.31
CA ALA A 40 -3.78 -7.90 -9.86
C ALA A 40 -3.48 -6.75 -8.88
N THR A 41 -2.57 -6.95 -7.93
CA THR A 41 -2.17 -5.90 -6.99
C THR A 41 -1.43 -4.74 -7.67
N LEU A 42 -0.66 -5.00 -8.73
CA LEU A 42 0.09 -3.97 -9.46
C LEU A 42 -0.72 -3.24 -10.54
N ALA A 43 -1.95 -3.67 -10.81
CA ALA A 43 -2.81 -3.12 -11.86
C ALA A 43 -3.41 -1.77 -11.44
N THR A 44 -2.61 -0.71 -11.48
CA THR A 44 -2.96 0.62 -10.96
C THR A 44 -3.03 1.66 -12.07
N PRO A 45 -4.19 1.83 -12.77
CA PRO A 45 -4.36 2.86 -13.78
C PRO A 45 -4.18 4.28 -13.21
N PRO A 46 -3.56 5.21 -13.94
CA PRO A 46 -3.13 5.09 -15.34
C PRO A 46 -1.74 4.48 -15.54
N LEU A 47 -1.05 4.04 -14.48
CA LEU A 47 0.33 3.55 -14.53
C LEU A 47 0.40 2.16 -15.19
N PHE A 48 -0.51 1.26 -14.79
CA PHE A 48 -0.59 -0.10 -15.30
C PHE A 48 -2.02 -0.46 -15.67
N THR A 49 -2.19 -1.28 -16.71
CA THR A 49 -3.49 -1.72 -17.19
C THR A 49 -4.14 -2.71 -16.21
N PRO A 50 -5.48 -2.84 -16.22
CA PRO A 50 -6.18 -3.89 -15.48
C PRO A 50 -5.64 -5.29 -15.81
N THR A 51 -5.70 -6.20 -14.83
CA THR A 51 -5.29 -7.60 -15.01
C THR A 51 -6.52 -8.47 -15.25
N SER A 52 -6.57 -9.15 -16.39
CA SER A 52 -7.65 -10.09 -16.76
C SER A 52 -7.29 -11.51 -16.35
N ILE A 53 -8.19 -12.17 -15.63
CA ILE A 53 -8.01 -13.54 -15.14
C ILE A 53 -9.26 -14.36 -15.51
N SER A 54 -9.02 -15.52 -16.12
CA SER A 54 -10.09 -16.45 -16.52
C SER A 54 -10.24 -17.59 -15.51
N ARG A 55 -11.48 -17.86 -15.08
CA ARG A 55 -11.87 -19.00 -14.21
C ARG A 55 -13.26 -19.49 -14.61
N ASP A 56 -13.45 -20.81 -14.72
CA ASP A 56 -14.75 -21.46 -14.95
C ASP A 56 -15.64 -20.76 -16.00
N ALA A 57 -15.08 -20.52 -17.19
CA ALA A 57 -15.70 -19.82 -18.33
C ALA A 57 -16.06 -18.34 -18.12
N SER A 58 -15.66 -17.74 -16.99
CA SER A 58 -15.79 -16.31 -16.70
C SER A 58 -14.44 -15.60 -16.80
N VAL A 59 -14.46 -14.32 -17.18
CA VAL A 59 -13.27 -13.44 -17.19
C VAL A 59 -13.50 -12.29 -16.22
N PHE A 60 -12.57 -12.12 -15.29
CA PHE A 60 -12.59 -11.07 -14.28
C PHE A 60 -11.45 -10.08 -14.54
N GLU A 61 -11.76 -8.79 -14.53
CA GLU A 61 -10.75 -7.73 -14.61
C GLU A 61 -10.52 -7.13 -13.23
N TYR A 62 -9.28 -7.16 -12.77
CA TYR A 62 -8.85 -6.66 -11.46
C TYR A 62 -8.00 -5.40 -11.57
N LEU A 63 -8.14 -4.57 -10.54
CA LEU A 63 -7.33 -3.40 -10.25
C LEU A 63 -6.64 -3.58 -8.91
N GLY A 64 -5.48 -2.94 -8.76
CA GLY A 64 -4.78 -2.81 -7.49
C GLY A 64 -5.64 -2.08 -6.47
N GLY A 65 -5.48 -2.46 -5.20
CA GLY A 65 -6.19 -1.82 -4.09
C GLY A 65 -5.72 -0.41 -3.80
N ASP A 66 -4.68 0.11 -4.45
CA ASP A 66 -4.04 1.39 -4.12
C ASP A 66 -5.02 2.57 -4.12
N LEU A 67 -6.01 2.57 -5.01
CA LEU A 67 -7.00 3.65 -5.12
C LEU A 67 -7.89 3.78 -3.88
N THR A 68 -8.16 2.68 -3.18
CA THR A 68 -9.09 2.61 -2.05
C THR A 68 -8.39 2.26 -0.74
N GLN A 69 -7.23 1.61 -0.80
CA GLN A 69 -6.47 1.01 0.30
C GLN A 69 -4.95 1.28 0.15
N SER A 70 -4.56 2.47 -0.31
CA SER A 70 -3.17 2.96 -0.38
C SER A 70 -2.34 2.79 0.91
N ASN A 71 -3.01 2.65 2.06
CA ASN A 71 -2.44 2.16 3.30
C ASN A 71 -3.34 1.04 3.85
N PRO A 72 -2.94 -0.24 3.74
CA PRO A 72 -3.80 -1.36 4.11
C PRO A 72 -3.84 -1.64 5.62
N ALA A 73 -3.25 -0.80 6.48
CA ALA A 73 -3.16 -1.09 7.92
C ALA A 73 -4.53 -1.33 8.58
N ARG A 74 -5.58 -0.58 8.21
CA ARG A 74 -6.96 -0.86 8.67
C ARG A 74 -7.45 -2.23 8.20
N VAL A 75 -7.19 -2.58 6.94
CA VAL A 75 -7.58 -3.88 6.37
C VAL A 75 -6.89 -5.01 7.13
N VAL A 76 -5.60 -4.86 7.44
CA VAL A 76 -4.83 -5.84 8.23
C VAL A 76 -5.44 -6.03 9.62
N VAL A 77 -5.84 -4.95 10.31
CA VAL A 77 -6.50 -5.04 11.61
C VAL A 77 -7.83 -5.78 11.50
N THR A 78 -8.67 -5.42 10.53
CA THR A 78 -9.96 -6.09 10.28
C THR A 78 -9.77 -7.57 9.99
N GLU A 79 -8.84 -7.94 9.11
CA GLU A 79 -8.57 -9.34 8.76
C GLU A 79 -7.97 -10.11 9.93
N ALA A 80 -7.14 -9.49 10.78
CA ALA A 80 -6.67 -10.10 12.01
C ALA A 80 -7.84 -10.42 12.96
N TYR A 81 -8.80 -9.51 13.13
CA TYR A 81 -10.02 -9.79 13.90
C TYR A 81 -10.85 -10.92 13.30
N ARG A 82 -10.97 -11.00 11.96
CA ARG A 82 -11.70 -12.10 11.29
C ARG A 82 -11.00 -13.45 11.45
N ALA A 83 -9.67 -13.47 11.40
CA ALA A 83 -8.87 -14.69 11.47
C ALA A 83 -8.71 -15.22 12.91
N PHE A 84 -8.52 -14.33 13.88
CA PHE A 84 -8.16 -14.69 15.26
C PHE A 84 -9.27 -14.45 16.29
N GLY A 85 -10.35 -13.77 15.90
CA GLY A 85 -11.49 -13.45 16.78
C GLY A 85 -11.29 -12.17 17.60
N ALA A 86 -12.37 -11.72 18.25
CA ALA A 86 -12.41 -10.45 18.98
C ALA A 86 -11.53 -10.41 20.25
N GLU A 87 -11.26 -11.57 20.84
CA GLU A 87 -10.46 -11.69 22.07
C GLU A 87 -8.95 -11.61 21.82
N ALA A 88 -8.52 -11.80 20.57
CA ALA A 88 -7.11 -11.71 20.21
C ALA A 88 -6.63 -10.26 20.24
N ARG A 89 -5.44 -10.04 20.82
CA ARG A 89 -4.83 -8.70 20.92
C ARG A 89 -3.69 -8.56 19.91
N ILE A 90 -3.68 -7.43 19.20
CA ILE A 90 -2.56 -7.02 18.36
C ILE A 90 -1.49 -6.43 19.27
N ALA A 91 -0.34 -7.11 19.39
CA ALA A 91 0.79 -6.60 20.15
C ALA A 91 1.57 -5.50 19.41
N LEU A 92 1.57 -5.55 18.08
CA LEU A 92 2.33 -4.65 17.21
C LEU A 92 1.64 -4.53 15.85
N LEU A 93 1.43 -3.29 15.39
CA LEU A 93 1.01 -2.95 14.05
C LEU A 93 2.08 -2.07 13.39
N LEU A 94 2.92 -2.69 12.57
CA LEU A 94 3.97 -2.01 11.81
C LEU A 94 3.45 -1.64 10.42
N SER A 95 3.48 -0.36 10.07
CA SER A 95 3.11 0.16 8.75
C SER A 95 4.32 0.84 8.10
N ILE A 96 4.70 0.37 6.91
CA ILE A 96 5.86 0.87 6.17
C ILE A 96 5.39 1.59 4.90
N GLY A 97 5.89 2.80 4.68
CA GLY A 97 5.55 3.65 3.54
C GLY A 97 6.62 3.60 2.48
N SER A 98 6.23 3.82 1.23
CA SER A 98 7.13 3.92 0.08
C SER A 98 7.84 5.28 -0.04
N GLY A 99 7.67 6.16 0.95
CA GLY A 99 8.23 7.51 0.94
C GLY A 99 7.37 8.50 0.18
N HIS A 100 7.66 9.79 0.42
CA HIS A 100 7.12 10.85 -0.41
C HIS A 100 8.03 11.01 -1.64
N PRO A 101 7.51 10.94 -2.89
CA PRO A 101 8.32 11.01 -4.09
C PRO A 101 9.14 12.31 -4.21
N GLY A 102 8.85 13.32 -3.39
CA GLY A 102 9.44 14.65 -3.48
C GLY A 102 8.74 15.45 -4.58
N VAL A 103 9.23 16.66 -4.85
CA VAL A 103 8.81 17.40 -6.04
C VAL A 103 9.47 16.74 -7.24
N VAL A 104 8.88 15.65 -7.74
CA VAL A 104 9.34 15.06 -9.00
C VAL A 104 8.82 15.98 -10.10
N SER A 105 9.67 16.87 -10.59
CA SER A 105 9.37 17.62 -11.82
C SER A 105 9.49 16.65 -12.99
N PHE A 106 8.35 16.12 -13.44
CA PHE A 106 8.29 15.38 -14.69
C PHE A 106 8.46 16.37 -15.86
N PRO A 107 9.19 16.01 -16.93
CA PRO A 107 9.19 16.79 -18.16
C PRO A 107 7.75 16.99 -18.65
N ASP A 108 7.46 18.11 -19.31
CA ASP A 108 6.15 18.45 -19.91
C ASP A 108 5.79 17.53 -21.09
N ASN A 109 5.69 16.23 -20.82
CA ASN A 109 4.89 15.32 -21.62
C ASN A 109 3.61 15.02 -20.82
N ASN A 110 2.48 14.97 -21.54
CA ASN A 110 1.16 14.99 -20.93
C ASN A 110 0.90 13.76 -20.02
N ASN A 111 1.59 12.64 -20.27
CA ASN A 111 1.40 11.39 -19.54
C ASN A 111 2.25 11.31 -18.25
N LEU A 112 3.51 11.76 -18.25
CA LEU A 112 4.36 11.70 -17.05
C LEU A 112 3.91 12.71 -15.98
N ALA A 113 3.47 13.91 -16.40
CA ALA A 113 2.94 14.89 -15.47
C ALA A 113 1.66 14.38 -14.77
N SER A 114 0.75 13.74 -15.51
CA SER A 114 -0.46 13.14 -14.94
C SER A 114 -0.17 11.94 -14.05
N TRP A 115 0.84 11.13 -14.38
CA TRP A 115 1.34 10.05 -13.50
C TRP A 115 1.92 10.60 -12.19
N GLY A 116 2.68 11.68 -12.26
CA GLY A 116 3.19 12.38 -11.08
C GLY A 116 2.10 12.83 -10.13
N GLN A 117 1.13 13.56 -10.63
CA GLN A 117 -0.02 14.02 -9.84
C GLN A 117 -0.81 12.85 -9.25
N PHE A 118 -0.97 11.77 -10.01
CA PHE A 118 -1.64 10.56 -9.54
C PHE A 118 -0.88 9.89 -8.38
N LEU A 119 0.44 9.73 -8.50
CA LEU A 119 1.29 9.19 -7.44
C LEU A 119 1.29 10.08 -6.19
N GLU A 120 1.37 11.40 -6.35
CA GLU A 120 1.28 12.34 -5.24
C GLU A 120 -0.05 12.20 -4.49
N LYS A 121 -1.16 12.02 -5.22
CA LYS A 121 -2.48 11.79 -4.63
C LYS A 121 -2.53 10.47 -3.84
N LEU A 122 -1.98 9.38 -4.38
CA LEU A 122 -1.92 8.09 -3.69
C LEU A 122 -1.10 8.18 -2.40
N VAL A 123 0.04 8.87 -2.44
CA VAL A 123 0.88 9.09 -1.27
C VAL A 123 0.15 9.94 -0.23
N ALA A 124 -0.51 11.02 -0.64
CA ALA A 124 -1.29 11.86 0.27
C ALA A 124 -2.42 11.09 0.95
N ASP A 125 -3.16 10.27 0.20
CA ASP A 125 -4.22 9.40 0.72
C ASP A 125 -3.66 8.35 1.70
N SER A 126 -2.51 7.73 1.38
CA SER A 126 -1.84 6.75 2.25
C SER A 126 -1.45 7.36 3.60
N GLU A 127 -0.92 8.58 3.58
CA GLU A 127 -0.52 9.32 4.77
C GLU A 127 -1.71 9.83 5.57
N GLN A 128 -2.78 10.27 4.91
CA GLN A 128 -4.03 10.62 5.58
C GLN A 128 -4.57 9.41 6.35
N LYS A 129 -4.63 8.23 5.72
CA LYS A 129 -5.07 6.99 6.37
C LYS A 129 -4.17 6.57 7.54
N ALA A 130 -2.85 6.77 7.42
CA ALA A 130 -1.93 6.56 8.53
C ALA A 130 -2.25 7.50 9.71
N GLN A 131 -2.49 8.78 9.45
CA GLN A 131 -2.84 9.77 10.48
C GLN A 131 -4.16 9.43 11.17
N GLU A 132 -5.15 8.93 10.43
CA GLU A 132 -6.41 8.48 11.00
C GLU A 132 -6.21 7.31 11.97
N ILE A 133 -5.38 6.31 11.60
CA ILE A 133 -5.04 5.19 12.50
C ILE A 133 -4.28 5.70 13.72
N GLU A 134 -3.28 6.57 13.52
CA GLU A 134 -2.52 7.19 14.60
C GLU A 134 -3.44 7.93 15.59
N SER A 135 -4.41 8.70 15.09
CA SER A 135 -5.39 9.40 15.96
C SER A 135 -6.25 8.44 16.79
N GLN A 136 -6.52 7.25 16.27
CA GLN A 136 -7.38 6.25 16.91
C GLN A 136 -6.62 5.31 17.84
N MET A 137 -5.37 4.95 17.49
CA MET A 137 -4.61 3.87 18.14
C MET A 137 -3.23 4.31 18.64
N GLY A 138 -2.74 5.50 18.31
CA GLY A 138 -1.41 5.97 18.68
C GLY A 138 -1.19 5.99 20.19
N HIS A 139 -2.23 6.35 20.96
CA HIS A 139 -2.21 6.33 22.42
C HIS A 139 -2.01 4.93 23.02
N LEU A 140 -2.26 3.86 22.26
CA LEU A 140 -2.05 2.48 22.69
C LEU A 140 -0.58 2.06 22.60
N GLY A 141 0.26 2.82 21.86
CA GLY A 141 1.68 2.51 21.70
C GLY A 141 1.98 1.24 20.88
N ILE A 142 0.99 0.70 20.16
CA ILE A 142 1.13 -0.52 19.34
C ILE A 142 1.28 -0.23 17.84
N TYR A 143 0.91 0.97 17.39
CA TYR A 143 0.99 1.37 15.99
C TYR A 143 2.27 2.15 15.73
N HIS A 144 3.06 1.68 14.76
CA HIS A 144 4.26 2.37 14.33
C HIS A 144 4.27 2.54 12.82
N ARG A 145 4.34 3.81 12.40
CA ARG A 145 4.40 4.21 11.00
C ARG A 145 5.81 4.65 10.65
N PHE A 146 6.44 3.94 9.72
CA PHE A 146 7.71 4.34 9.13
C PHE A 146 7.47 4.86 7.71
N ASN A 147 7.82 6.11 7.44
CA ASN A 147 7.69 6.70 6.11
C ASN A 147 8.70 7.84 5.88
N ILE A 148 9.36 7.85 4.72
CA ILE A 148 10.39 8.83 4.37
C ILE A 148 9.74 10.10 3.80
N VAL A 149 9.41 11.07 4.66
CA VAL A 149 8.68 12.30 4.26
C VAL A 149 9.60 13.47 3.89
N ARG A 150 10.80 13.57 4.50
CA ARG A 150 11.65 14.79 4.44
C ARG A 150 12.93 14.64 3.61
N GLY A 151 13.36 13.42 3.29
CA GLY A 151 14.65 13.17 2.63
C GLY A 151 14.68 13.39 1.11
N LEU A 152 13.54 13.24 0.43
CA LEU A 152 13.46 13.22 -1.04
C LEU A 152 13.14 14.58 -1.69
N LYS A 153 12.79 15.60 -0.88
CA LYS A 153 12.37 16.93 -1.38
C LYS A 153 13.44 17.75 -2.10
N LYS A 154 14.73 17.39 -2.02
CA LYS A 154 15.85 18.16 -2.60
C LYS A 154 16.50 17.51 -3.83
N MET A 155 15.93 16.43 -4.36
CA MET A 155 16.54 15.73 -5.49
C MET A 155 16.12 16.35 -6.82
N LYS A 156 17.10 16.54 -7.71
CA LYS A 156 16.84 16.80 -9.13
C LYS A 156 16.12 15.58 -9.72
N PRO A 157 15.20 15.77 -10.68
CA PRO A 157 14.50 14.65 -11.28
C PRO A 157 15.51 13.80 -12.06
N SER A 158 15.95 12.69 -11.49
CA SER A 158 16.46 11.57 -12.27
C SER A 158 15.29 10.63 -12.50
N THR A 159 15.14 10.14 -13.73
CA THR A 159 14.08 9.20 -14.11
C THR A 159 14.20 7.83 -13.43
N LYS A 160 15.30 7.59 -12.68
CA LYS A 160 15.56 6.37 -11.89
C LYS A 160 16.39 6.72 -10.66
N PHE A 161 15.90 6.37 -9.48
CA PHE A 161 16.74 6.29 -8.27
C PHE A 161 17.71 5.12 -8.41
N THR A 162 18.96 5.33 -8.05
CA THR A 162 19.90 4.23 -7.85
C THR A 162 19.58 3.51 -6.54
N SER A 163 19.88 2.22 -6.45
CA SER A 163 19.76 1.48 -5.18
C SER A 163 20.57 2.11 -4.06
N GLY A 164 21.74 2.70 -4.37
CA GLY A 164 22.57 3.42 -3.42
C GLY A 164 21.90 4.66 -2.82
N GLU A 165 21.18 5.45 -3.63
CA GLU A 165 20.43 6.61 -3.15
C GLU A 165 19.29 6.20 -2.22
N VAL A 166 18.53 5.15 -2.58
CA VAL A 166 17.46 4.61 -1.74
C VAL A 166 18.00 4.14 -0.38
N LEU A 167 19.12 3.41 -0.39
CA LEU A 167 19.78 2.94 0.83
C LEU A 167 20.27 4.10 1.70
N ALA A 168 20.93 5.10 1.13
CA ALA A 168 21.43 6.25 1.86
C ALA A 168 20.29 7.05 2.53
N HIS A 169 19.18 7.28 1.81
CA HIS A 169 18.02 7.96 2.38
C HIS A 169 17.34 7.16 3.48
N THR A 170 17.26 5.84 3.30
CA THR A 170 16.69 4.94 4.31
C THR A 170 17.55 4.95 5.57
N ALA A 171 18.88 4.85 5.43
CA ALA A 171 19.81 4.89 6.56
C ALA A 171 19.76 6.23 7.31
N ALA A 172 19.69 7.35 6.58
CA ALA A 172 19.53 8.67 7.18
C ALA A 172 18.20 8.80 7.94
N TYR A 173 17.10 8.28 7.36
CA TYR A 173 15.79 8.27 8.00
C TYR A 173 15.78 7.44 9.29
N LEU A 174 16.37 6.25 9.28
CA LEU A 174 16.46 5.39 10.47
C LEU A 174 17.34 5.98 11.57
N SER A 175 18.28 6.86 11.21
CA SER A 175 19.15 7.56 12.16
C SER A 175 18.51 8.82 12.77
N ASP A 176 17.33 9.23 12.30
CA ASP A 176 16.61 10.39 12.85
C ASP A 176 16.16 10.10 14.29
N VAL A 177 16.36 11.08 15.19
CA VAL A 177 16.02 10.97 16.62
C VAL A 177 14.53 10.72 16.84
N SER A 178 13.67 11.20 15.95
CA SER A 178 12.22 10.97 16.00
C SER A 178 11.82 9.55 15.62
N VAL A 179 12.69 8.81 14.91
CA VAL A 179 12.44 7.45 14.41
C VAL A 179 13.15 6.41 15.28
N SER A 180 14.40 6.68 15.67
CA SER A 180 15.24 5.80 16.51
C SER A 180 14.74 5.63 17.95
N ARG A 181 13.70 6.37 18.36
CA ARG A 181 13.05 6.26 19.69
C ARG A 181 11.80 5.40 19.69
N VAL A 182 11.39 4.86 18.54
CA VAL A 182 10.35 3.84 18.48
C VAL A 182 10.93 2.55 19.09
N PRO A 183 10.31 1.99 20.15
CA PRO A 183 10.84 0.85 20.90
C PRO A 183 10.92 -0.45 20.10
#